data_AF-A0A4U9HVY5-F1
#
_entry.id   AF-A0A4U9HVY5-F1
#
_cell.length_a   1.000
_cell.length_b   1.000
_cell.length_c   1.000
_cell.angle_alpha   90.00
_cell.angle_beta   90.00
_cell.angle_gamma   90.00
#
_symmetry.space_group_name_H-M   'P 1'
#
loop_
_entity.id
_entity.type
_entity.pdbx_description
1 polymer ?
#
loop_
_entity_poly.entity_id
_entity_poly.type
_entity_poly.pdbx_seq_one_letter_code
_entity_poly.pdbx_strand_id
1 'polypeptide(L)'
;MRDACLIIKAFTFLGTLEECKAAFSWLSKTIIKHGPDMQACYTLEGELVPEEQYAELQGYRDSQPVRIGNNARNQRQLSMYADMLGVAKLFVEAGHILDTGTSRFLGHLANQCADRWRMKDSGIWELPEEQHYTHSKMSCWLALDCAVVLADASHIEPTWKARWARERDRIRDWVEKSTAGRKPISPTVFMREMVVSWTPRWPWFLVTV
;
A
#
# COMPACT_ATOMS: atom_id res chain seq x y z
N MET A 1 -1.32 -8.11 1.67
CA MET A 1 -0.36 -7.02 1.37
C MET A 1 -0.40 -5.90 2.40
N ARG A 2 -1.53 -5.18 2.49
CA ARG A 2 -1.72 -4.06 3.43
C ARG A 2 -1.33 -4.43 4.87
N ASP A 3 -1.87 -5.53 5.36
CA ASP A 3 -1.70 -5.91 6.78
C ASP A 3 -0.25 -6.33 7.08
N ALA A 4 0.40 -7.04 6.16
CA ALA A 4 1.84 -7.33 6.26
C ALA A 4 2.67 -6.04 6.32
N CYS A 5 2.35 -5.05 5.48
CA CYS A 5 3.00 -3.75 5.53
C CYS A 5 2.75 -3.01 6.86
N LEU A 6 1.52 -3.05 7.40
CA LEU A 6 1.21 -2.47 8.71
C LEU A 6 2.01 -3.11 9.84
N ILE A 7 2.18 -4.44 9.81
CA ILE A 7 3.01 -5.17 10.78
C ILE A 7 4.47 -4.75 10.68
N ILE A 8 5.04 -4.64 9.47
CA ILE A 8 6.43 -4.17 9.29
C ILE A 8 6.61 -2.75 9.82
N LYS A 9 5.63 -1.85 9.58
CA LYS A 9 5.64 -0.50 10.18
C LYS A 9 5.68 -0.58 11.70
N ALA A 10 4.83 -1.41 12.30
CA ALA A 10 4.78 -1.59 13.75
C ALA A 10 6.13 -2.08 14.32
N PHE A 11 6.76 -3.07 13.69
CA PHE A 11 8.10 -3.52 14.08
C PHE A 11 9.14 -2.40 14.02
N THR A 12 9.09 -1.57 12.98
CA THR A 12 9.98 -0.42 12.85
C THR A 12 9.77 0.58 14.00
N PHE A 13 8.51 0.90 14.34
CA PHE A 13 8.20 1.81 15.44
C PHE A 13 8.58 1.27 16.83
N LEU A 14 8.49 -0.05 17.03
CA LEU A 14 8.87 -0.69 18.29
C LEU A 14 10.38 -0.91 18.41
N GLY A 15 11.16 -0.61 17.35
CA GLY A 15 12.61 -0.84 17.32
C GLY A 15 13.00 -2.31 17.16
N THR A 16 12.07 -3.19 16.80
CA THR A 16 12.31 -4.61 16.54
C THR A 16 12.81 -4.78 15.09
N LEU A 17 14.03 -4.32 14.85
CA LEU A 17 14.58 -4.15 13.50
C LEU A 17 14.88 -5.46 12.78
N GLU A 18 15.19 -6.54 13.50
CA GLU A 18 15.42 -7.86 12.90
C GLU A 18 14.13 -8.45 12.32
N GLU A 19 13.02 -8.36 13.06
CA GLU A 19 11.69 -8.77 12.60
C GLU A 19 11.21 -7.91 11.43
N CYS A 20 11.46 -6.59 11.50
CA CYS A 20 11.20 -5.68 10.38
C CYS A 20 11.93 -6.14 9.11
N LYS A 21 13.24 -6.40 9.22
CA LYS A 21 14.07 -6.88 8.10
C LYS A 21 13.65 -8.23 7.57
N ALA A 22 13.36 -9.18 8.44
CA ALA A 22 12.90 -10.51 8.05
C ALA A 22 11.56 -10.42 7.29
N ALA A 23 10.58 -9.70 7.84
CA ALA A 23 9.26 -9.55 7.24
C ALA A 23 9.31 -8.76 5.92
N PHE A 24 10.08 -7.67 5.86
CA PHE A 24 10.25 -6.89 4.62
C PHE A 24 10.92 -7.71 3.51
N SER A 25 11.99 -8.44 3.84
CA SER A 25 12.72 -9.30 2.90
C SER A 25 11.85 -10.45 2.40
N TRP A 26 11.07 -11.07 3.28
CA TRP A 26 10.12 -12.10 2.89
C TRP A 26 9.05 -11.53 1.94
N LEU A 27 8.46 -10.39 2.28
CA LEU A 27 7.41 -9.78 1.49
C LEU A 27 7.90 -9.35 0.10
N SER A 28 9.04 -8.67 0.00
CA SER A 28 9.59 -8.23 -1.29
C SER A 28 9.93 -9.42 -2.19
N LYS A 29 10.55 -10.48 -1.63
CA LYS A 29 10.87 -11.71 -2.38
C LYS A 29 9.61 -12.43 -2.86
N THR A 30 8.59 -12.53 -2.01
CA THR A 30 7.32 -13.16 -2.37
C THR A 30 6.64 -12.46 -3.54
N ILE A 31 6.62 -11.11 -3.54
CA ILE A 31 6.05 -10.37 -4.65
C ILE A 31 6.90 -10.57 -5.92
N ILE A 32 8.22 -10.37 -5.83
CA ILE A 32 9.14 -10.49 -6.97
C ILE A 32 9.03 -11.88 -7.63
N LYS A 33 8.86 -12.94 -6.83
CA LYS A 33 8.68 -14.32 -7.31
C LYS A 33 7.50 -14.46 -8.28
N HIS A 34 6.39 -13.76 -8.03
CA HIS A 34 5.17 -13.84 -8.85
C HIS A 34 5.08 -12.75 -9.92
N GLY A 35 6.15 -11.97 -10.09
CA GLY A 35 6.26 -10.94 -11.12
C GLY A 35 6.06 -9.51 -10.62
N PRO A 36 6.03 -8.55 -11.54
CA PRO A 36 6.01 -7.12 -11.18
C PRO A 36 4.67 -6.63 -10.60
N ASP A 37 3.58 -7.38 -10.81
CA ASP A 37 2.25 -7.00 -10.38
C ASP A 37 1.96 -7.54 -8.98
N MET A 38 1.73 -6.61 -8.03
CA MET A 38 1.33 -6.96 -6.67
C MET A 38 -0.08 -7.54 -6.64
N GLN A 39 -0.23 -8.64 -5.89
CA GLN A 39 -1.52 -9.23 -5.52
C GLN A 39 -1.97 -8.74 -4.16
N ALA A 40 -3.29 -8.65 -3.92
CA ALA A 40 -3.82 -8.22 -2.62
C ALA A 40 -3.38 -9.13 -1.46
N CYS A 41 -3.24 -10.43 -1.72
CA CYS A 41 -2.88 -11.44 -0.74
C CYS A 41 -1.99 -12.54 -1.34
N TYR A 42 -1.20 -13.16 -0.45
CA TYR A 42 -0.37 -14.33 -0.71
C TYR A 42 -0.60 -15.34 0.42
N THR A 43 -0.30 -16.61 0.18
CA THR A 43 -0.29 -17.62 1.24
C THR A 43 0.92 -17.40 2.16
N LEU A 44 0.95 -18.10 3.31
CA LEU A 44 2.07 -18.04 4.25
C LEU A 44 3.37 -18.60 3.65
N GLU A 45 3.24 -19.52 2.70
CA GLU A 45 4.33 -20.12 1.94
C GLU A 45 4.81 -19.20 0.80
N GLY A 46 4.17 -18.04 0.61
CA GLY A 46 4.49 -17.10 -0.44
C GLY A 46 4.02 -17.55 -1.82
N GLU A 47 2.92 -18.29 -1.88
CA GLU A 47 2.22 -18.62 -3.13
C GLU A 47 1.03 -17.69 -3.39
N LEU A 48 0.50 -17.72 -4.60
CA LEU A 48 -0.77 -17.06 -4.90
C LEU A 48 -1.91 -17.77 -4.15
N VAL A 49 -2.69 -17.03 -3.36
CA VAL A 49 -3.90 -17.56 -2.68
C VAL A 49 -4.80 -18.23 -3.71
N PRO A 50 -5.39 -19.42 -3.53
CA PRO A 50 -6.25 -20.05 -4.56
C PRO A 50 -7.55 -19.28 -4.84
N GLU A 51 -8.26 -19.68 -5.90
CA GLU A 51 -9.62 -19.18 -6.15
C GLU A 51 -10.57 -19.54 -4.99
N GLU A 52 -11.61 -18.71 -4.81
CA GLU A 52 -12.58 -18.92 -3.75
C GLU A 52 -13.42 -20.17 -4.03
N GLN A 53 -13.47 -21.06 -3.05
CA GLN A 53 -14.32 -22.25 -3.04
C GLN A 53 -15.08 -22.33 -1.71
N TYR A 54 -16.23 -23.01 -1.74
CA TYR A 54 -17.09 -23.14 -0.57
C TYR A 54 -17.05 -24.58 -0.07
N ALA A 55 -16.76 -24.73 1.23
CA ALA A 55 -16.73 -26.03 1.88
C ALA A 55 -18.06 -26.32 2.58
N GLU A 56 -18.50 -27.57 2.51
CA GLU A 56 -19.67 -28.07 3.28
C GLU A 56 -19.28 -28.31 4.75
N LEU A 57 -18.88 -27.24 5.44
CA LEU A 57 -18.46 -27.25 6.84
C LEU A 57 -19.25 -26.23 7.63
N GLN A 58 -19.42 -26.45 8.93
CA GLN A 58 -20.00 -25.47 9.84
C GLN A 58 -18.92 -24.48 10.28
N GLY A 59 -19.10 -23.21 9.92
CA GLY A 59 -18.17 -22.15 10.31
C GLY A 59 -18.24 -21.80 11.78
N TYR A 60 -17.32 -20.96 12.23
CA TYR A 60 -17.32 -20.43 13.59
C TYR A 60 -18.65 -19.75 13.92
N ARG A 61 -19.28 -20.15 15.04
CA ARG A 61 -20.62 -19.67 15.46
C ARG A 61 -21.66 -19.79 14.36
N ASP A 62 -21.70 -20.93 13.69
CA ASP A 62 -22.67 -21.29 12.65
C ASP A 62 -22.62 -20.40 11.40
N SER A 63 -21.52 -19.66 11.22
CA SER A 63 -21.33 -18.81 10.06
C SER A 63 -21.27 -19.65 8.78
N GLN A 64 -22.07 -19.27 7.79
CA GLN A 64 -22.16 -19.94 6.49
C GLN A 64 -22.23 -18.88 5.38
N PRO A 65 -21.60 -19.12 4.21
CA PRO A 65 -20.81 -20.30 3.87
C PRO A 65 -19.37 -20.22 4.41
N VAL A 66 -18.75 -21.38 4.67
CA VAL A 66 -17.29 -21.47 4.92
C VAL A 66 -16.54 -21.33 3.60
N ARG A 67 -15.65 -20.33 3.53
CA ARG A 67 -14.86 -19.99 2.35
C ARG A 67 -13.43 -20.49 2.51
N ILE A 68 -12.88 -21.05 1.44
CA ILE A 68 -11.46 -21.35 1.27
C ILE A 68 -10.96 -20.50 0.11
N GLY A 69 -9.81 -19.84 0.27
CA GLY A 69 -9.31 -18.85 -0.69
C GLY A 69 -9.61 -17.41 -0.23
N ASN A 70 -9.53 -16.45 -1.14
CA ASN A 70 -9.81 -15.05 -0.85
C ASN A 70 -10.36 -14.33 -2.09
N ASN A 71 -11.55 -13.74 -1.97
CA ASN A 71 -12.21 -12.98 -3.04
C ASN A 71 -11.42 -11.72 -3.47
N ALA A 72 -10.56 -11.18 -2.61
CA ALA A 72 -9.69 -10.05 -2.94
C ALA A 72 -8.55 -10.42 -3.89
N ARG A 73 -8.31 -11.72 -4.16
CA ARG A 73 -7.28 -12.21 -5.11
C ARG A 73 -7.25 -11.39 -6.41
N ASN A 74 -8.42 -11.24 -7.03
CA ASN A 74 -8.55 -10.64 -8.36
C ASN A 74 -8.87 -9.14 -8.30
N GLN A 75 -8.92 -8.55 -7.11
CA GLN A 75 -9.30 -7.15 -6.94
C GLN A 75 -8.10 -6.23 -7.19
N ARG A 76 -8.32 -5.21 -8.02
CA ARG A 76 -7.35 -4.13 -8.14
C ARG A 76 -7.44 -3.25 -6.89
N GLN A 77 -6.34 -3.17 -6.14
CA GLN A 77 -6.20 -2.24 -5.00
C GLN A 77 -5.01 -1.32 -5.22
N LEU A 78 -5.29 -0.06 -5.56
CA LEU A 78 -4.23 0.91 -5.86
C LEU A 78 -3.44 1.33 -4.60
N SER A 79 -4.02 1.17 -3.41
CA SER A 79 -3.36 1.54 -2.15
C SER A 79 -2.10 0.73 -1.86
N MET A 80 -1.97 -0.48 -2.43
CA MET A 80 -0.82 -1.35 -2.22
C MET A 80 0.52 -0.72 -2.65
N TYR A 81 0.51 0.21 -3.61
CA TYR A 81 1.71 0.95 -3.99
C TYR A 81 2.25 1.77 -2.82
N ALA A 82 1.37 2.42 -2.07
CA ALA A 82 1.73 3.23 -0.90
C ALA A 82 2.18 2.35 0.27
N ASP A 83 1.54 1.20 0.43
CA ASP A 83 1.90 0.23 1.46
C ASP A 83 3.36 -0.21 1.28
N MET A 84 3.73 -0.66 0.08
CA MET A 84 5.08 -1.15 -0.18
C MET A 84 6.14 -0.04 -0.19
N LEU A 85 5.90 1.07 -0.92
CA LEU A 85 6.86 2.18 -1.00
C LEU A 85 7.01 2.93 0.33
N GLY A 86 5.92 3.06 1.10
CA GLY A 86 5.95 3.67 2.42
C GLY A 86 6.72 2.82 3.43
N VAL A 87 6.55 1.50 3.42
CA VAL A 87 7.37 0.60 4.24
C VAL A 87 8.84 0.63 3.81
N ALA A 88 9.12 0.64 2.50
CA ALA A 88 10.50 0.72 2.02
C ALA A 88 11.21 2.00 2.48
N LYS A 89 10.49 3.14 2.50
CA LYS A 89 11.00 4.39 3.06
C LYS A 89 11.33 4.25 4.55
N LEU A 90 10.44 3.68 5.35
CA LEU A 90 10.70 3.46 6.79
C LEU A 90 11.86 2.48 7.02
N PHE A 91 11.96 1.45 6.19
CA PHE A 91 13.02 0.46 6.24
C PHE A 91 14.41 1.10 6.06
N VAL A 92 14.57 2.00 5.08
CA VAL A 92 15.84 2.72 4.88
C VAL A 92 16.08 3.79 5.95
N GLU A 93 15.02 4.47 6.43
CA GLU A 93 15.12 5.43 7.54
C GLU A 93 15.55 4.78 8.86
N ALA A 94 15.22 3.50 9.05
CA ALA A 94 15.70 2.68 10.17
C ALA A 94 17.16 2.20 10.00
N GLY A 95 17.85 2.59 8.93
CA GLY A 95 19.26 2.27 8.68
C GLY A 95 19.51 0.99 7.88
N HIS A 96 18.46 0.35 7.35
CA HIS A 96 18.64 -0.82 6.51
C HIS A 96 18.98 -0.47 5.06
N ILE A 97 19.62 -1.41 4.36
CA ILE A 97 20.04 -1.26 2.97
C ILE A 97 19.15 -2.14 2.08
N LEU A 98 18.67 -1.57 0.97
CA LEU A 98 17.96 -2.31 -0.07
C LEU A 98 18.96 -2.99 -0.99
N ASP A 99 18.76 -4.27 -1.29
CA ASP A 99 19.49 -4.94 -2.36
C ASP A 99 19.04 -4.42 -3.73
N THR A 100 19.88 -4.62 -4.76
CA THR A 100 19.62 -4.16 -6.13
C THR A 100 18.30 -4.67 -6.71
N GLY A 101 17.91 -5.90 -6.38
CA GLY A 101 16.65 -6.50 -6.84
C GLY A 101 15.45 -5.77 -6.26
N THR A 102 15.43 -5.61 -4.93
CA THR A 102 14.38 -4.87 -4.23
C THR A 102 14.34 -3.39 -4.66
N SER A 103 15.49 -2.75 -4.83
CA SER A 103 15.58 -1.36 -5.30
C SER A 103 14.94 -1.17 -6.69
N ARG A 104 15.27 -2.04 -7.66
CA ARG A 104 14.65 -2.04 -9.00
C ARG A 104 13.16 -2.32 -8.95
N PHE A 105 12.75 -3.27 -8.11
CA PHE A 105 11.34 -3.61 -7.91
C PHE A 105 10.53 -2.40 -7.41
N LEU A 106 11.04 -1.65 -6.43
CA LEU A 106 10.37 -0.46 -5.91
C LEU A 106 10.26 0.65 -6.97
N GLY A 107 11.31 0.87 -7.78
CA GLY A 107 11.24 1.78 -8.92
C GLY A 107 10.20 1.34 -9.97
N HIS A 108 10.07 0.04 -10.20
CA HIS A 108 9.03 -0.52 -11.05
C HIS A 108 7.62 -0.26 -10.49
N LEU A 109 7.40 -0.47 -9.18
CA LEU A 109 6.13 -0.16 -8.52
C LEU A 109 5.76 1.33 -8.64
N ALA A 110 6.73 2.23 -8.50
CA ALA A 110 6.50 3.66 -8.67
C ALA A 110 6.07 4.01 -10.10
N ASN A 111 6.67 3.37 -11.11
CA ASN A 111 6.25 3.50 -12.49
C ASN A 111 4.82 2.99 -12.72
N GLN A 112 4.50 1.80 -12.20
CA GLN A 112 3.15 1.23 -12.28
C GLN A 112 2.10 2.11 -11.61
N CYS A 113 2.42 2.70 -10.45
CA CYS A 113 1.56 3.67 -9.78
C CYS A 113 1.32 4.92 -10.66
N ALA A 114 2.39 5.46 -11.25
CA ALA A 114 2.32 6.62 -12.14
C ALA A 114 1.45 6.35 -13.39
N ASP A 115 1.46 5.12 -13.91
CA ASP A 115 0.60 4.71 -15.03
C ASP A 115 -0.86 4.48 -14.62
N ARG A 116 -1.08 3.80 -13.50
CA ARG A 116 -2.39 3.21 -13.15
C ARG A 116 -3.22 4.05 -12.19
N TRP A 117 -2.69 5.13 -11.60
CA TRP A 117 -3.45 5.89 -10.60
C TRP A 117 -4.79 6.42 -11.13
N ARG A 118 -4.96 6.60 -12.43
CA ARG A 118 -6.24 7.03 -13.05
C ARG A 118 -7.28 5.93 -13.22
N MET A 119 -6.92 4.66 -12.97
CA MET A 119 -7.87 3.54 -13.07
C MET A 119 -8.87 3.55 -11.90
N LYS A 120 -9.99 2.86 -12.07
CA LYS A 120 -10.87 2.52 -10.95
C LYS A 120 -10.32 1.31 -10.20
N ASP A 121 -10.64 1.19 -8.91
CA ASP A 121 -10.15 0.12 -8.03
C ASP A 121 -11.21 -0.24 -6.97
N SER A 122 -11.04 -1.35 -6.24
CA SER A 122 -11.98 -1.83 -5.20
C SER A 122 -11.88 -1.08 -3.87
N GLY A 123 -10.90 -0.19 -3.72
CA GLY A 123 -10.66 0.56 -2.48
C GLY A 123 -10.21 -0.34 -1.32
N ILE A 124 -10.01 0.26 -0.14
CA ILE A 124 -9.61 -0.46 1.09
C ILE A 124 -10.73 -1.34 1.67
N TRP A 125 -11.96 -1.08 1.23
CA TRP A 125 -13.18 -1.76 1.64
C TRP A 125 -13.47 -3.02 0.82
N GLU A 126 -12.62 -3.32 -0.18
CA GLU A 126 -12.70 -4.54 -0.99
C GLU A 126 -14.06 -4.69 -1.69
N LEU A 127 -14.61 -3.54 -2.11
CA LEU A 127 -15.94 -3.47 -2.70
C LEU A 127 -15.94 -4.13 -4.09
N PRO A 128 -17.03 -4.80 -4.46
CA PRO A 128 -17.15 -5.45 -5.77
C PRO A 128 -17.14 -4.44 -6.92
N GLU A 129 -17.61 -3.21 -6.67
CA GLU A 129 -17.57 -2.14 -7.66
C GLU A 129 -16.24 -1.40 -7.64
N GLU A 130 -15.59 -1.37 -8.80
CA GLU A 130 -14.44 -0.50 -9.02
C GLU A 130 -14.90 0.96 -9.18
N GLN A 131 -14.37 1.87 -8.36
CA GLN A 131 -14.64 3.31 -8.45
C GLN A 131 -13.36 4.14 -8.29
N HIS A 132 -13.46 5.46 -8.46
CA HIS A 132 -12.39 6.38 -8.12
C HIS A 132 -12.50 6.78 -6.64
N TYR A 133 -11.97 5.94 -5.75
CA TYR A 133 -11.95 6.26 -4.33
C TYR A 133 -10.89 7.31 -4.00
N THR A 134 -11.28 8.37 -3.28
CA THR A 134 -10.36 9.42 -2.83
C THR A 134 -9.19 8.85 -2.05
N HIS A 135 -9.46 7.92 -1.13
CA HIS A 135 -8.42 7.21 -0.36
C HIS A 135 -7.39 6.58 -1.29
N SER A 136 -7.81 5.79 -2.29
CA SER A 136 -6.91 5.13 -3.22
C SER A 136 -6.04 6.12 -4.00
N LYS A 137 -6.58 7.29 -4.37
CA LYS A 137 -5.79 8.33 -5.04
C LYS A 137 -4.79 8.96 -4.09
N MET A 138 -5.18 9.25 -2.85
CA MET A 138 -4.26 9.74 -1.83
C MET A 138 -3.14 8.73 -1.53
N SER A 139 -3.44 7.43 -1.54
CA SER A 139 -2.41 6.40 -1.44
C SER A 139 -1.45 6.44 -2.65
N CYS A 140 -1.95 6.53 -3.88
CA CYS A 140 -1.07 6.69 -5.04
C CYS A 140 -0.18 7.93 -4.95
N TRP A 141 -0.71 9.05 -4.45
CA TRP A 141 0.07 10.25 -4.18
C TRP A 141 1.23 9.95 -3.22
N LEU A 142 0.93 9.32 -2.08
CA LEU A 142 1.93 8.94 -1.08
C LEU A 142 2.99 8.01 -1.64
N ALA A 143 2.58 7.02 -2.45
CA ALA A 143 3.48 6.10 -3.10
C ALA A 143 4.52 6.84 -3.96
N LEU A 144 4.07 7.78 -4.80
CA LEU A 144 4.96 8.55 -5.67
C LEU A 144 5.82 9.54 -4.88
N ASP A 145 5.30 10.11 -3.79
CA ASP A 145 6.09 10.94 -2.88
C ASP A 145 7.24 10.15 -2.23
N CYS A 146 6.94 8.96 -1.69
CA CYS A 146 7.96 8.06 -1.16
C CYS A 146 8.99 7.66 -2.22
N ALA A 147 8.55 7.40 -3.46
CA ALA A 147 9.48 7.06 -4.55
C ALA A 147 10.43 8.22 -4.87
N VAL A 148 9.96 9.47 -4.89
CA VAL A 148 10.80 10.65 -5.08
C VAL A 148 11.83 10.77 -3.95
N VAL A 149 11.40 10.62 -2.69
CA VAL A 149 12.30 10.67 -1.51
C VAL A 149 13.36 9.57 -1.58
N LEU A 150 12.96 8.34 -1.90
CA LEU A 150 13.88 7.21 -2.04
C LEU A 150 14.90 7.43 -3.18
N ALA A 151 14.49 8.05 -4.28
CA ALA A 151 15.40 8.38 -5.38
C ALA A 151 16.34 9.53 -5.06
N ASP A 152 15.88 10.57 -4.36
CA ASP A 152 16.73 11.68 -3.90
C ASP A 152 17.82 11.16 -2.95
N ALA A 153 17.50 10.18 -2.11
CA ALA A 153 18.44 9.51 -1.23
C ALA A 153 19.26 8.39 -1.90
N SER A 154 19.15 8.20 -3.21
CA SER A 154 19.87 7.16 -3.98
C SER A 154 19.59 5.72 -3.55
N HIS A 155 18.46 5.46 -2.89
CA HIS A 155 18.02 4.10 -2.53
C HIS A 155 17.33 3.38 -3.70
N ILE A 156 16.69 4.13 -4.59
CA ILE A 156 16.15 3.64 -5.86
C ILE A 156 16.67 4.50 -7.01
N GLU A 157 16.68 3.92 -8.21
CA GLU A 157 17.25 4.56 -9.40
C GLU A 157 16.41 5.80 -9.82
N PRO A 158 17.04 6.96 -10.09
CA PRO A 158 16.32 8.22 -10.26
C PRO A 158 15.82 8.52 -11.69
N THR A 159 15.99 7.63 -12.68
CA THR A 159 15.64 7.86 -14.11
C THR A 159 14.24 8.44 -14.27
N TRP A 160 13.27 7.93 -13.49
CA TRP A 160 11.86 8.33 -13.61
C TRP A 160 11.40 9.32 -12.54
N LYS A 161 12.30 9.83 -11.70
CA LYS A 161 11.96 10.73 -10.57
C LYS A 161 11.11 11.93 -10.99
N ALA A 162 11.49 12.60 -12.08
CA ALA A 162 10.75 13.76 -12.60
C ALA A 162 9.31 13.39 -13.02
N ARG A 163 9.11 12.18 -13.57
CA ARG A 163 7.79 11.67 -13.92
C ARG A 163 6.97 11.37 -12.66
N TRP A 164 7.56 10.74 -11.64
CA TRP A 164 6.86 10.46 -10.38
C TRP A 164 6.42 11.74 -9.69
N ALA A 165 7.29 12.75 -9.60
CA ALA A 165 6.95 14.06 -9.04
C ALA A 165 5.79 14.73 -9.79
N ARG A 166 5.81 14.72 -11.13
CA ARG A 166 4.72 15.27 -11.95
C ARG A 166 3.40 14.53 -11.75
N GLU A 167 3.41 13.19 -11.71
CA GLU A 167 2.17 12.43 -11.49
C GLU A 167 1.66 12.58 -10.05
N ARG A 168 2.56 12.64 -9.05
CA ARG A 168 2.20 13.00 -7.66
C ARG A 168 1.45 14.33 -7.63
N ASP A 169 1.99 15.35 -8.28
CA ASP A 169 1.36 16.68 -8.31
C ASP A 169 -0.02 16.65 -9.00
N ARG A 170 -0.16 15.90 -10.09
CA ARG A 170 -1.46 15.70 -10.75
C ARG A 170 -2.49 14.99 -9.87
N ILE A 171 -2.05 14.04 -9.04
CA ILE A 171 -2.94 13.37 -8.10
C ILE A 171 -3.40 14.34 -7.02
N ARG A 172 -2.50 15.17 -6.48
CA ARG A 172 -2.87 16.22 -5.51
C ARG A 172 -3.97 17.11 -6.10
N ASP A 173 -3.74 17.64 -7.30
CA ASP A 173 -4.71 18.51 -7.97
C ASP A 173 -6.05 17.79 -8.23
N TRP A 174 -6.04 16.48 -8.53
CA TRP A 174 -7.25 15.68 -8.66
C TRP A 174 -8.00 15.54 -7.33
N VAL A 175 -7.30 15.29 -6.23
CA VAL A 175 -7.89 15.14 -4.89
C VAL A 175 -8.53 16.46 -4.45
N GLU A 176 -7.85 17.59 -4.65
CA GLU A 176 -8.36 18.92 -4.33
C GLU A 176 -9.65 19.22 -5.11
N LYS A 177 -9.66 18.98 -6.42
CA LYS A 177 -10.85 19.20 -7.26
C LYS A 177 -12.00 18.27 -6.87
N SER A 178 -11.70 17.01 -6.57
CA SER A 178 -12.72 16.01 -6.22
C SER A 178 -13.33 16.21 -4.82
N THR A 179 -12.70 17.05 -3.98
CA THR A 179 -13.17 17.34 -2.62
C THR A 179 -13.66 18.79 -2.44
N ALA A 180 -13.44 19.66 -3.43
CA ALA A 180 -13.95 21.03 -3.46
C ALA A 180 -15.49 21.07 -3.31
N GLY A 181 -15.96 21.43 -2.12
CA GLY A 181 -17.37 21.43 -1.72
C GLY A 181 -17.64 20.73 -0.38
N ARG A 182 -16.69 19.91 0.11
CA ARG A 182 -16.62 19.43 1.50
C ARG A 182 -15.56 20.27 2.22
N LYS A 183 -15.70 20.54 3.53
CA LYS A 183 -14.78 21.44 4.30
C LYS A 183 -13.32 21.19 3.88
N PRO A 184 -12.53 22.25 3.60
CA PRO A 184 -11.18 22.08 3.06
C PRO A 184 -10.31 21.37 4.09
N ILE A 185 -10.00 20.12 3.82
CA ILE A 185 -8.90 19.42 4.45
C ILE A 185 -7.70 19.75 3.57
N SER A 186 -6.74 20.53 4.07
CA SER A 186 -5.49 20.75 3.34
C SER A 186 -4.87 19.38 3.05
N PRO A 187 -4.73 18.96 1.78
CA PRO A 187 -4.20 17.65 1.44
C PRO A 187 -2.80 17.50 2.00
N THR A 188 -2.00 18.57 1.99
CA THR A 188 -0.64 18.58 2.56
C THR A 188 -0.63 18.34 4.07
N VAL A 189 -1.62 18.84 4.82
CA VAL A 189 -1.70 18.61 6.28
C VAL A 189 -2.21 17.20 6.57
N PHE A 190 -3.30 16.77 5.93
CA PHE A 190 -3.88 15.45 6.17
C PHE A 190 -3.01 14.30 5.63
N MET A 191 -2.34 14.50 4.48
CA MET A 191 -1.40 13.51 3.94
C MET A 191 -0.11 13.42 4.75
N ARG A 192 0.36 14.53 5.35
CA ARG A 192 1.52 14.53 6.25
C ARG A 192 1.16 13.92 7.62
N GLU A 193 -0.06 14.14 8.12
CA GLU A 193 -0.58 13.55 9.36
C GLU A 193 -0.87 12.04 9.21
N MET A 194 -1.38 11.57 8.06
CA MET A 194 -1.52 10.12 7.79
C MET A 194 -0.17 9.37 7.81
N VAL A 195 0.93 10.04 7.48
CA VAL A 195 2.27 9.46 7.38
C VAL A 195 3.06 9.59 8.68
N VAL A 196 2.78 10.60 9.52
CA VAL A 196 3.64 10.96 10.66
C VAL A 196 2.93 10.95 12.02
N SER A 197 1.59 10.99 12.09
CA SER A 197 0.89 11.10 13.38
C SER A 197 -0.17 10.02 13.59
N TRP A 198 0.24 8.90 14.18
CA TRP A 198 -0.63 8.07 15.02
C TRP A 198 -0.66 8.61 16.46
N THR A 199 -0.86 9.92 16.63
CA THR A 199 -1.20 10.50 17.93
C THR A 199 -2.71 10.77 17.97
N PRO A 200 -3.43 10.32 19.01
CA PRO A 200 -4.88 10.43 19.08
C PRO A 200 -5.23 11.89 19.41
N ARG A 201 -5.51 12.70 18.38
CA ARG A 201 -5.99 14.08 18.57
C ARG A 201 -7.33 14.38 17.90
N TRP A 202 -8.01 13.39 17.33
CA TRP A 202 -9.32 13.59 16.71
C TRP A 202 -10.36 12.59 17.24
N PRO A 203 -11.45 13.06 17.88
CA PRO A 203 -12.42 12.21 18.58
C PRO A 203 -13.46 11.52 17.68
N TRP A 204 -13.27 11.44 16.36
CA TRP A 204 -14.29 10.92 15.43
C TRP A 204 -13.94 9.58 14.75
N PHE A 205 -12.77 9.01 15.02
CA PHE A 205 -12.43 7.64 14.61
C PHE A 205 -12.62 6.66 15.78
N LEU A 206 -13.88 6.48 16.17
CA LEU A 206 -14.31 5.27 16.88
C LEU A 206 -15.00 4.39 15.86
N VAL A 207 -14.27 3.42 15.32
CA VAL A 207 -14.89 2.21 14.79
C VAL A 207 -15.30 1.41 16.01
N THR A 208 -16.55 1.59 16.44
CA THR A 208 -17.20 0.60 17.29
C THR A 208 -17.43 -0.62 16.42
N VAL A 209 -16.83 -1.74 16.82
CA VAL A 209 -17.15 -3.09 16.34
C VAL A 209 -18.57 -3.44 16.76
#